data_AF-A0A818CW79-F1
#
_entry.id   AF-A0A818CW79-F1
#
_cell.length_a   1.000
_cell.length_b   1.000
_cell.length_c   1.000
_cell.angle_alpha   90.00
_cell.angle_beta   90.00
_cell.angle_gamma   90.00
#
_symmetry.space_group_name_H-M   'P 1'
#
loop_
_entity.id
_entity.type
_entity.pdbx_description
1 polymer ?
#
loop_
_entity_poly.entity_id
_entity_poly.type
_entity_poly.pdbx_seq_one_letter_code
_entity_poly.pdbx_strand_id
1 'polypeptide(L)'
;MNNSLIYVLGSNVLEGIDNRINELNQKLIANSSKFDQQMQKLYSKMDRLSSNVNITRIILTDSTPIRVLESCTINWDFTANNKGIEGLEFITHQGSGHSYLLGLCEVNDCDPKSTSNNNGRILVREKKEATKTRKENCFKEIYTIIKTFSVICSWDPVGTLVIPSAVHFDDYSSSSMYHRKENELPTHVAVTSQVMSQVWVDMIEEINQAPFFSLSPLNNNTIYALPRTHIVTSECGIRYGNIEGVAWQGRNELIFVSDQAKNDQGTQCIEKEQSMHYFFLP
;
A
#
# COMPACT_ATOMS: atom_id res chain seq x y z
N MET A 1 2.02 13.06 -22.65
CA MET A 1 2.27 13.33 -21.23
C MET A 1 1.61 12.21 -20.46
N ASN A 2 2.39 11.48 -19.66
CA ASN A 2 1.96 10.24 -19.02
C ASN A 2 1.04 10.56 -17.84
N ASN A 3 -0.21 10.12 -17.91
CA ASN A 3 -1.09 10.14 -16.74
C ASN A 3 -0.57 9.12 -15.74
N SER A 4 -0.04 9.58 -14.60
CA SER A 4 0.36 8.69 -13.52
C SER A 4 -0.87 8.18 -12.77
N LEU A 5 -0.93 6.87 -12.60
CA LEU A 5 -1.97 6.20 -11.85
C LEU A 5 -1.50 6.00 -10.40
N ILE A 6 -2.30 6.40 -9.43
CA ILE A 6 -1.95 6.29 -8.00
C ILE A 6 -3.07 5.55 -7.28
N TYR A 7 -2.68 4.63 -6.38
CA TYR A 7 -3.59 3.96 -5.46
C TYR A 7 -3.37 4.50 -4.06
N VAL A 8 -4.44 4.82 -3.35
CA VAL A 8 -4.39 5.36 -1.99
C VAL A 8 -5.20 4.46 -1.06
N LEU A 9 -4.57 4.01 0.03
CA LEU A 9 -5.23 3.36 1.16
C LEU A 9 -5.69 4.44 2.14
N GLY A 10 -6.95 4.39 2.59
CA GLY A 10 -7.40 5.29 3.63
C GLY A 10 -8.73 4.88 4.24
N SER A 11 -8.84 5.02 5.57
CA SER A 11 -10.11 5.04 6.29
C SER A 11 -10.75 6.44 6.29
N ASN A 12 -9.99 7.50 5.97
CA ASN A 12 -10.45 8.88 5.82
C ASN A 12 -9.58 9.66 4.81
N VAL A 13 -10.02 9.78 3.55
CA VAL A 13 -9.33 10.55 2.49
C VAL A 13 -9.82 12.02 2.45
N LEU A 14 -10.06 12.66 3.61
CA LEU A 14 -10.75 13.97 3.65
C LEU A 14 -9.94 15.17 4.16
N GLU A 15 -8.74 15.00 4.70
CA GLU A 15 -8.02 16.15 5.29
C GLU A 15 -7.30 17.08 4.29
N GLY A 16 -7.38 16.77 2.99
CA GLY A 16 -6.80 17.62 1.92
C GLY A 16 -7.81 18.48 1.14
N ILE A 17 -9.11 18.39 1.45
CA ILE A 17 -10.20 19.02 0.67
C ILE A 17 -10.76 20.29 1.35
N ASP A 18 -10.35 20.57 2.59
CA ASP A 18 -10.95 21.65 3.41
C ASP A 18 -10.68 23.08 2.91
N ASN A 19 -9.54 23.33 2.27
CA ASN A 19 -9.20 24.68 1.82
C ASN A 19 -9.98 25.13 0.57
N ARG A 20 -10.52 24.19 -0.23
CA ARG A 20 -11.35 24.50 -1.42
C ARG A 20 -12.86 24.51 -1.10
N ILE A 21 -13.26 23.88 0.00
CA ILE A 21 -14.64 23.92 0.54
C ILE A 21 -15.03 25.36 0.93
N ASN A 22 -14.09 26.13 1.47
CA ASN A 22 -14.33 27.51 1.89
C ASN A 22 -14.53 28.49 0.71
N GLU A 23 -13.91 28.24 -0.45
CA GLU A 23 -14.14 29.05 -1.66
C GLU A 23 -15.49 28.75 -2.33
N LEU A 24 -15.95 27.48 -2.28
CA LEU A 24 -17.26 27.08 -2.78
C LEU A 24 -18.40 27.57 -1.85
N ASN A 25 -18.15 27.66 -0.54
CA ASN A 25 -19.09 28.18 0.45
C ASN A 25 -19.49 29.65 0.19
N GLN A 26 -18.62 30.48 -0.38
CA GLN A 26 -18.97 31.88 -0.67
C GLN A 26 -19.92 32.04 -1.86
N LYS A 27 -20.05 31.03 -2.75
CA LYS A 27 -20.97 31.08 -3.91
C LYS A 27 -22.31 30.39 -3.67
N LEU A 28 -22.49 29.67 -2.55
CA LEU A 28 -23.65 28.81 -2.26
C LEU A 28 -24.59 29.36 -1.17
N ILE A 29 -24.46 30.64 -0.80
CA ILE A 29 -25.26 31.29 0.27
C ILE A 29 -26.76 31.44 -0.08
N ALA A 30 -27.18 31.12 -1.30
CA ALA A 30 -28.58 31.34 -1.72
C ALA A 30 -29.55 30.15 -1.55
N ASN A 31 -29.13 28.95 -1.11
CA ASN A 31 -30.05 27.79 -0.97
C ASN A 31 -29.61 26.74 0.08
N SER A 32 -29.13 27.17 1.26
CA SER A 32 -28.36 26.30 2.16
C SER A 32 -29.14 25.17 2.86
N SER A 33 -30.43 25.34 3.23
CA SER A 33 -31.06 24.36 4.15
C SER A 33 -31.34 22.97 3.56
N LYS A 34 -31.62 22.88 2.25
CA LYS A 34 -31.92 21.61 1.57
C LYS A 34 -30.65 20.89 1.11
N PHE A 35 -29.61 21.66 0.81
CA PHE A 35 -28.28 21.16 0.45
C PHE A 35 -27.55 20.62 1.69
N ASP A 36 -27.59 21.34 2.82
CA ASP A 36 -26.98 20.92 4.09
C ASP A 36 -27.61 19.62 4.61
N GLN A 37 -28.92 19.47 4.51
CA GLN A 37 -29.61 18.22 4.89
C GLN A 37 -29.27 17.04 3.97
N GLN A 38 -29.08 17.27 2.67
CA GLN A 38 -28.64 16.21 1.74
C GLN A 38 -27.17 15.84 1.99
N MET A 39 -26.31 16.81 2.28
CA MET A 39 -24.90 16.60 2.58
C MET A 39 -24.69 15.88 3.91
N GLN A 40 -25.40 16.23 4.98
CA GLN A 40 -25.32 15.47 6.24
C GLN A 40 -25.86 14.04 6.10
N LYS A 41 -26.87 13.82 5.25
CA LYS A 41 -27.34 12.46 4.91
C LYS A 41 -26.32 11.68 4.10
N LEU A 42 -25.49 12.35 3.30
CA LEU A 42 -24.39 11.76 2.54
C LEU A 42 -23.22 11.43 3.47
N TYR A 43 -22.80 12.37 4.32
CA TYR A 43 -21.75 12.18 5.32
C TYR A 43 -22.08 11.05 6.28
N SER A 44 -23.28 11.03 6.88
CA SER A 44 -23.70 9.93 7.78
C SER A 44 -23.87 8.57 7.09
N LYS A 45 -23.95 8.55 5.76
CA LYS A 45 -24.01 7.31 4.96
C LYS A 45 -22.63 6.88 4.48
N MET A 46 -21.72 7.82 4.26
CA MET A 46 -20.28 7.58 4.04
C MET A 46 -19.60 7.14 5.34
N ASP A 47 -19.98 7.68 6.49
CA ASP A 47 -19.54 7.24 7.83
C ASP A 47 -20.03 5.84 8.19
N ARG A 48 -21.08 5.36 7.52
CA ARG A 48 -21.51 3.95 7.63
C ARG A 48 -20.83 3.03 6.62
N LEU A 49 -20.21 3.60 5.58
CA LEU A 49 -19.35 2.89 4.63
C LEU A 49 -17.87 2.90 5.11
N SER A 50 -17.51 3.79 6.04
CA SER A 50 -16.17 3.94 6.63
C SER A 50 -15.83 2.90 7.71
N SER A 51 -16.72 1.95 8.00
CA SER A 51 -16.30 0.72 8.70
C SER A 51 -15.46 -0.19 7.81
N ASN A 52 -15.51 -0.01 6.49
CA ASN A 52 -14.72 -0.78 5.53
C ASN A 52 -13.65 0.14 4.94
N VAL A 53 -12.38 -0.28 5.03
CA VAL A 53 -11.29 0.43 4.38
C VAL A 53 -11.44 0.28 2.86
N ASN A 54 -11.12 1.32 2.10
CA ASN A 54 -11.19 1.31 0.65
C ASN A 54 -9.82 1.60 0.03
N ILE A 55 -9.55 0.96 -1.10
CA ILE A 55 -8.43 1.28 -1.99
C ILE A 55 -8.98 2.09 -3.14
N THR A 56 -8.50 3.33 -3.28
CA THR A 56 -9.01 4.26 -4.27
C THR A 56 -7.97 4.49 -5.36
N ARG A 57 -8.35 4.20 -6.60
CA ARG A 57 -7.57 4.50 -7.80
C ARG A 57 -7.87 5.92 -8.24
N ILE A 58 -6.85 6.76 -8.36
CA ILE A 58 -6.98 8.15 -8.78
C ILE A 58 -6.19 8.44 -10.06
N ILE A 59 -6.57 9.51 -10.75
CA ILE A 59 -5.79 10.10 -11.84
C ILE A 59 -5.46 11.56 -11.50
N LEU A 60 -4.21 11.92 -11.72
CA LEU A 60 -3.74 13.29 -11.70
C LEU A 60 -3.80 13.86 -13.11
N THR A 61 -4.33 15.07 -13.25
CA THR A 61 -4.42 15.76 -14.55
C THR A 61 -3.93 17.19 -14.38
N ASP A 62 -3.22 17.71 -15.37
CA ASP A 62 -2.58 19.04 -15.31
C ASP A 62 -3.55 20.20 -15.02
N SER A 63 -4.85 20.02 -15.30
CA SER A 63 -5.86 21.08 -15.24
C SER A 63 -6.97 20.87 -14.19
N THR A 64 -7.01 19.73 -13.48
CA THR A 64 -8.13 19.38 -12.59
C THR A 64 -7.64 18.70 -11.30
N PRO A 65 -8.33 18.90 -10.16
CA PRO A 65 -8.02 18.20 -8.91
C PRO A 65 -8.16 16.68 -9.09
N ILE A 66 -7.41 15.95 -8.27
CA ILE A 66 -7.41 14.48 -8.14
C ILE A 66 -8.79 13.91 -8.50
N ARG A 67 -8.87 13.10 -9.55
CA ARG A 67 -10.11 12.42 -9.91
C ARG A 67 -10.07 10.98 -9.46
N VAL A 68 -11.01 10.60 -8.60
CA VAL A 68 -11.26 9.20 -8.25
C VAL A 68 -11.81 8.48 -9.48
N LEU A 69 -11.06 7.48 -9.94
CA LEU A 69 -11.47 6.58 -11.01
C LEU A 69 -12.31 5.43 -10.48
N GLU A 70 -11.92 4.90 -9.32
CA GLU A 70 -12.51 3.70 -8.74
C GLU A 70 -12.19 3.64 -7.25
N SER A 71 -13.08 3.03 -6.46
CA SER A 71 -12.85 2.73 -5.05
C SER A 71 -13.41 1.33 -4.74
N CYS A 72 -12.55 0.45 -4.23
CA CYS A 72 -12.90 -0.93 -3.89
C CYS A 72 -12.73 -1.16 -2.38
N THR A 73 -13.66 -1.86 -1.76
CA THR A 73 -13.52 -2.25 -0.34
C THR A 73 -12.43 -3.29 -0.19
N ILE A 74 -11.56 -3.14 0.81
CA ILE A 74 -10.62 -4.20 1.19
C ILE A 74 -11.21 -5.04 2.31
N ASN A 75 -11.15 -6.37 2.16
CA ASN A 75 -11.48 -7.29 3.24
C ASN A 75 -10.26 -7.46 4.16
N TRP A 76 -10.06 -6.46 5.02
CA TRP A 76 -9.02 -6.42 6.04
C TRP A 76 -9.43 -5.50 7.20
N ASP A 77 -9.27 -6.00 8.41
CA ASP A 77 -9.52 -5.24 9.63
C ASP A 77 -8.21 -4.59 10.10
N PHE A 78 -8.09 -3.28 9.91
CA PHE A 78 -6.95 -2.52 10.44
C PHE A 78 -7.14 -2.36 11.94
N THR A 79 -6.16 -2.82 12.72
CA THR A 79 -6.21 -2.76 14.19
C THR A 79 -5.88 -1.37 14.74
N ALA A 80 -5.31 -0.49 13.93
CA ALA A 80 -5.13 0.94 14.20
C ALA A 80 -5.06 1.75 12.89
N ASN A 81 -5.18 3.08 12.98
CA ASN A 81 -5.29 3.99 11.82
C ASN A 81 -4.12 3.94 10.84
N ASN A 82 -2.93 3.52 11.28
CA ASN A 82 -1.70 3.51 10.50
C ASN A 82 -0.82 2.28 10.78
N LYS A 83 -1.41 1.16 11.23
CA LYS A 83 -0.66 -0.04 11.62
C LYS A 83 -1.16 -1.29 10.93
N GLY A 84 -0.21 -2.15 10.59
CA GLY A 84 -0.46 -3.48 10.03
C GLY A 84 -0.20 -3.67 8.54
N ILE A 85 -0.01 -2.61 7.74
CA ILE A 85 0.48 -2.71 6.35
C ILE A 85 1.50 -1.58 6.08
N GLU A 86 2.74 -1.94 5.77
CA GLU A 86 3.88 -1.01 5.58
C GLU A 86 4.34 -0.94 4.11
N GLY A 87 3.78 -1.78 3.24
CA GLY A 87 4.06 -1.75 1.81
C GLY A 87 2.83 -2.14 1.02
N LEU A 88 2.58 -1.43 -0.08
CA LEU A 88 1.44 -1.70 -0.95
C LEU A 88 1.88 -1.73 -2.41
N GLU A 89 1.60 -2.84 -3.08
CA GLU A 89 1.94 -3.05 -4.48
C GLU A 89 0.73 -3.55 -5.27
N PHE A 90 0.65 -3.17 -6.55
CA PHE A 90 -0.45 -3.54 -7.44
C PHE A 90 0.09 -4.25 -8.68
N ILE A 91 -0.46 -5.43 -8.97
CA ILE A 91 -0.04 -6.27 -10.10
C ILE A 91 -1.27 -6.62 -10.94
N THR A 92 -1.17 -6.48 -12.26
CA THR A 92 -2.14 -7.07 -13.20
C THR A 92 -1.47 -8.18 -13.99
N HIS A 93 -1.99 -9.40 -13.88
CA HIS A 93 -1.57 -10.51 -14.72
C HIS A 93 -2.25 -10.41 -16.09
N GLN A 94 -1.50 -10.03 -17.13
CA GLN A 94 -2.07 -9.77 -18.46
C GLN A 94 -2.70 -11.00 -19.11
N GLY A 95 -2.13 -12.19 -18.90
CA GLY A 95 -2.62 -13.42 -19.52
C GLY A 95 -4.03 -13.82 -19.07
N SER A 96 -4.39 -13.54 -17.81
CA SER A 96 -5.72 -13.82 -17.27
C SER A 96 -6.60 -12.58 -17.10
N GLY A 97 -6.01 -11.38 -17.05
CA GLY A 97 -6.69 -10.14 -16.72
C GLY A 97 -6.94 -9.93 -15.22
N HIS A 98 -6.44 -10.84 -14.36
CA HIS A 98 -6.64 -10.73 -12.92
C HIS A 98 -5.76 -9.62 -12.34
N SER A 99 -6.29 -8.89 -11.37
CA SER A 99 -5.56 -7.83 -10.66
C SER A 99 -5.40 -8.19 -9.19
N TYR A 100 -4.20 -7.99 -8.67
CA TYR A 100 -3.80 -8.33 -7.32
C TYR A 100 -3.28 -7.10 -6.59
N LEU A 101 -3.66 -6.98 -5.33
CA LEU A 101 -3.15 -6.03 -4.37
C LEU A 101 -2.33 -6.79 -3.34
N LEU A 102 -1.10 -6.33 -3.13
CA LEU A 102 -0.14 -6.96 -2.25
C LEU A 102 0.15 -6.00 -1.09
N GLY A 103 -0.01 -6.50 0.14
CA GLY A 103 0.20 -5.73 1.35
C GLY A 103 1.27 -6.38 2.23
N LEU A 104 2.42 -5.72 2.41
CA LEU A 104 3.44 -6.16 3.37
C LEU A 104 2.97 -5.85 4.79
N CYS A 105 2.95 -6.87 5.65
CA CYS A 105 2.64 -6.67 7.06
C CYS A 105 3.84 -6.11 7.83
N GLU A 106 3.58 -5.12 8.70
CA GLU A 106 4.56 -4.51 9.61
C GLU A 106 5.24 -5.55 10.51
N VAL A 107 4.40 -6.41 11.08
CA VAL A 107 4.79 -7.42 12.06
C VAL A 107 4.70 -8.82 11.46
N ASN A 108 5.50 -9.72 12.04
CA ASN A 108 5.44 -11.13 11.73
C ASN A 108 4.01 -11.67 11.88
N ASP A 109 3.64 -12.61 11.01
CA ASP A 109 2.29 -13.17 10.91
C ASP A 109 1.13 -12.21 10.63
N CYS A 110 1.38 -10.92 10.42
CA CYS A 110 0.33 -9.89 10.33
C CYS A 110 -0.55 -9.82 11.60
N ASP A 111 -0.04 -10.28 12.74
CA ASP A 111 -0.75 -10.22 14.02
C ASP A 111 0.14 -9.56 15.09
N PRO A 112 -0.19 -8.32 15.52
CA PRO A 112 0.61 -7.61 16.53
C PRO A 112 0.54 -8.26 17.91
N LYS A 113 -0.38 -9.22 18.14
CA LYS A 113 -0.50 -9.98 19.37
C LYS A 113 0.24 -11.32 19.30
N SER A 114 0.72 -11.71 18.13
CA SER A 114 1.43 -12.97 17.98
C SER A 114 2.77 -12.89 18.70
N THR A 115 3.02 -13.86 19.58
CA THR A 115 4.31 -14.06 20.23
C THR A 115 5.18 -15.08 19.47
N SER A 116 4.73 -15.53 18.29
CA SER A 116 5.48 -16.45 17.45
C SER A 116 6.70 -15.74 16.83
N ASN A 117 7.85 -16.42 16.80
CA ASN A 117 9.00 -16.03 16.00
C ASN A 117 8.78 -16.32 14.49
N ASN A 118 7.54 -16.23 14.03
CA ASN A 118 7.20 -16.50 12.64
C ASN A 118 7.68 -15.34 11.76
N ASN A 119 7.44 -15.47 10.46
CA ASN A 119 8.11 -14.65 9.45
C ASN A 119 7.21 -13.53 8.96
N GLY A 120 7.80 -12.59 8.22
CA GLY A 120 7.07 -11.57 7.50
C GLY A 120 6.15 -12.17 6.46
N ARG A 121 5.10 -11.42 6.10
CA ARG A 121 4.08 -11.87 5.16
C ARG A 121 3.69 -10.75 4.23
N ILE A 122 3.49 -11.11 2.96
CA ILE A 122 2.87 -10.25 1.97
C ILE A 122 1.49 -10.84 1.67
N LEU A 123 0.45 -10.16 2.13
CA LEU A 123 -0.94 -10.52 1.87
C LEU A 123 -1.24 -10.35 0.39
N VAL A 124 -1.89 -11.35 -0.21
CA VAL A 124 -2.33 -11.27 -1.61
C VAL A 124 -3.85 -11.20 -1.65
N ARG A 125 -4.35 -10.11 -2.25
CA ARG A 125 -5.77 -9.87 -2.47
C ARG A 125 -6.05 -9.77 -3.95
N GLU A 126 -7.12 -10.39 -4.42
CA GLU A 126 -7.55 -10.28 -5.82
C GLU A 126 -8.73 -9.31 -5.94
N LYS A 127 -8.71 -8.48 -6.97
CA LYS A 127 -9.83 -7.61 -7.29
C LYS A 127 -11.00 -8.45 -7.79
N LYS A 128 -12.16 -8.34 -7.15
CA LYS A 128 -13.42 -8.89 -7.63
C LYS A 128 -14.34 -7.75 -7.99
N GLU A 129 -14.86 -7.76 -9.21
CA GLU A 129 -15.95 -6.88 -9.59
C GLU A 129 -17.25 -7.40 -8.97
N ALA A 130 -18.06 -6.52 -8.45
CA ALA A 130 -19.42 -6.82 -8.03
C ALA A 130 -20.19 -7.31 -9.25
N THR A 131 -20.41 -8.62 -9.34
CA THR A 131 -21.33 -9.19 -10.34
C THR A 131 -22.65 -8.45 -10.20
N LYS A 132 -23.11 -7.81 -11.27
CA LYS A 132 -24.47 -7.25 -11.35
C LYS A 132 -25.45 -8.38 -11.07
N THR A 133 -25.86 -8.55 -9.82
CA THR A 133 -27.01 -9.40 -9.52
C THR A 133 -28.19 -8.69 -10.17
N ARG A 134 -28.64 -9.23 -11.30
CA ARG A 134 -29.79 -8.80 -12.07
C ARG A 134 -31.04 -9.07 -11.21
N LYS A 135 -31.27 -8.28 -10.16
CA LYS A 135 -32.58 -8.16 -9.54
C LYS A 135 -33.31 -7.05 -10.27
N GLU A 136 -34.10 -7.50 -11.24
CA GLU A 136 -35.10 -6.72 -11.93
C GLU A 136 -35.98 -5.97 -10.92
N ASN A 137 -36.22 -4.69 -11.23
CA ASN A 137 -37.42 -3.93 -10.87
C ASN A 137 -37.75 -3.72 -9.39
N CYS A 138 -37.01 -2.87 -8.67
CA CYS A 138 -37.67 -2.18 -7.55
C CYS A 138 -37.31 -0.70 -7.29
N PHE A 139 -36.21 -0.13 -7.78
CA PHE A 139 -35.92 1.30 -7.50
C PHE A 139 -35.16 2.01 -8.62
N LYS A 140 -35.84 2.36 -9.72
CA LYS A 140 -35.23 3.09 -10.86
C LYS A 140 -34.72 4.49 -10.49
N GLU A 141 -35.29 5.14 -9.47
CA GLU A 141 -34.90 6.52 -9.10
C GLU A 141 -33.75 6.58 -8.08
N ILE A 142 -33.58 5.56 -7.24
CA ILE A 142 -32.44 5.47 -6.30
C ILE A 142 -31.17 4.95 -7.02
N TYR A 143 -31.34 4.18 -8.11
CA TYR A 143 -30.25 3.57 -8.87
C TYR A 143 -29.30 4.61 -9.50
N THR A 144 -29.78 5.80 -9.83
CA THR A 144 -28.96 6.85 -10.44
C THR A 144 -28.08 7.57 -9.41
N ILE A 145 -28.54 7.71 -8.17
CA ILE A 145 -27.79 8.36 -7.08
C ILE A 145 -26.76 7.39 -6.46
N ILE A 146 -27.12 6.11 -6.35
CA ILE A 146 -26.21 5.07 -5.84
C ILE A 146 -25.10 4.73 -6.85
N LYS A 147 -25.33 4.88 -8.16
CA LYS A 147 -24.30 4.65 -9.21
C LYS A 147 -23.04 5.51 -9.03
N THR A 148 -23.14 6.65 -8.38
CA THR A 148 -22.01 7.57 -8.18
C THR A 148 -21.08 7.14 -7.05
N PHE A 149 -21.51 6.25 -6.15
CA PHE A 149 -20.75 5.81 -4.97
C PHE A 149 -20.89 4.31 -4.64
N SER A 150 -21.45 3.52 -5.56
CA SER A 150 -21.50 2.07 -5.36
C SER A 150 -20.08 1.55 -5.37
N VAL A 151 -19.64 0.91 -4.29
CA VAL A 151 -18.48 0.04 -4.29
C VAL A 151 -18.74 -1.02 -5.38
N ILE A 152 -18.09 -0.88 -6.54
CA ILE A 152 -18.26 -1.77 -7.70
C ILE A 152 -17.30 -2.96 -7.60
N CYS A 153 -16.42 -2.98 -6.60
CA CYS A 153 -15.36 -3.98 -6.49
C CYS A 153 -14.92 -4.20 -5.05
N SER A 154 -14.38 -5.38 -4.77
CA SER A 154 -13.73 -5.73 -3.51
C SER A 154 -12.33 -6.30 -3.76
N TRP A 155 -11.47 -6.19 -2.75
CA TRP A 155 -10.16 -6.84 -2.68
C TRP A 155 -10.25 -8.03 -1.74
N ASP A 156 -10.42 -9.22 -2.32
CA ASP A 156 -10.73 -10.46 -1.60
C ASP A 156 -9.46 -11.28 -1.31
N PRO A 157 -9.35 -11.96 -0.15
CA PRO A 157 -8.23 -12.83 0.18
C PRO A 157 -8.09 -13.98 -0.81
N VAL A 158 -6.91 -14.10 -1.44
CA VAL A 158 -6.59 -15.23 -2.32
C VAL A 158 -5.29 -15.95 -1.97
N GLY A 159 -4.46 -15.35 -1.10
CA GLY A 159 -3.24 -16.01 -0.66
C GLY A 159 -2.37 -15.14 0.22
N THR A 160 -1.18 -15.64 0.49
CA THR A 160 -0.12 -14.95 1.23
C THR A 160 1.22 -15.46 0.72
N LEU A 161 2.13 -14.55 0.40
CA LEU A 161 3.53 -14.89 0.20
C LEU A 161 4.19 -14.90 1.57
N VAL A 162 4.71 -16.05 1.97
CA VAL A 162 5.40 -16.23 3.26
C VAL A 162 6.86 -15.90 3.05
N ILE A 163 7.35 -14.84 3.71
CA ILE A 163 8.77 -14.51 3.69
C ILE A 163 9.52 -15.64 4.44
N PRO A 164 10.68 -16.10 3.95
CA PRO A 164 11.46 -17.15 4.60
C PRO A 164 11.86 -16.79 6.04
N SER A 165 11.92 -17.78 6.93
CA SER A 165 12.27 -17.55 8.35
C SER A 165 13.71 -17.09 8.58
N ALA A 166 14.58 -17.34 7.60
CA ALA A 166 15.93 -16.78 7.59
C ALA A 166 15.93 -15.25 7.50
N VAL A 167 14.85 -14.65 7.02
CA VAL A 167 14.62 -13.20 6.97
C VAL A 167 13.78 -12.82 8.18
N HIS A 168 14.42 -12.76 9.34
CA HIS A 168 13.77 -12.31 10.56
C HIS A 168 14.09 -10.83 10.77
N PHE A 169 13.17 -9.97 10.35
CA PHE A 169 13.22 -8.55 10.67
C PHE A 169 12.38 -8.27 11.91
N ASP A 170 12.93 -7.44 12.81
CA ASP A 170 12.21 -6.98 14.01
C ASP A 170 11.00 -6.11 13.62
N ASP A 171 11.13 -5.36 12.53
CA ASP A 171 10.15 -4.40 12.03
C ASP A 171 10.28 -4.30 10.51
N TYR A 172 9.25 -4.74 9.77
CA TYR A 172 9.21 -4.71 8.30
C TYR A 172 8.60 -3.39 7.86
N SER A 173 9.30 -2.62 7.05
CA SER A 173 8.91 -1.22 6.81
C SER A 173 8.49 -0.88 5.39
N SER A 174 8.88 -1.67 4.41
CA SER A 174 8.50 -1.39 3.03
C SER A 174 8.75 -2.57 2.12
N SER A 175 8.02 -2.61 1.01
CA SER A 175 8.23 -3.57 -0.07
C SER A 175 8.18 -2.88 -1.42
N SER A 176 9.00 -3.34 -2.36
CA SER A 176 8.87 -2.95 -3.76
C SER A 176 9.08 -4.11 -4.71
N MET A 177 8.36 -4.10 -5.83
CA MET A 177 8.43 -5.14 -6.85
C MET A 177 9.07 -4.65 -8.14
N TYR A 178 10.02 -5.42 -8.67
CA TYR A 178 10.73 -5.08 -9.90
C TYR A 178 10.04 -5.65 -11.12
N HIS A 179 9.57 -4.77 -12.00
CA HIS A 179 9.00 -5.12 -13.30
C HIS A 179 10.03 -4.86 -14.41
N ARG A 180 10.28 -5.87 -15.26
CA ARG A 180 11.18 -5.70 -16.41
C ARG A 180 10.58 -4.79 -17.48
N LYS A 181 9.28 -4.92 -17.70
CA LYS A 181 8.48 -4.02 -18.54
C LYS A 181 7.20 -3.65 -17.82
N GLU A 182 6.71 -2.46 -18.13
CA GLU A 182 5.36 -2.04 -17.77
C GLU A 182 4.37 -3.11 -18.24
N ASN A 183 3.51 -3.58 -17.32
CA ASN A 183 2.51 -4.64 -17.52
C ASN A 183 3.02 -6.10 -17.52
N GLU A 184 4.29 -6.39 -17.25
CA GLU A 184 4.72 -7.76 -16.95
C GLU A 184 4.55 -8.08 -15.45
N LEU A 185 4.44 -9.36 -15.10
CA LEU A 185 4.57 -9.77 -13.70
C LEU A 185 5.94 -9.33 -13.14
N PRO A 186 6.01 -8.98 -11.85
CA PRO A 186 7.30 -8.68 -11.26
C PRO A 186 8.17 -9.92 -11.24
N THR A 187 9.48 -9.68 -11.33
CA THR A 187 10.49 -10.76 -11.31
C THR A 187 11.26 -10.79 -10.01
N HIS A 188 11.24 -9.69 -9.24
CA HIS A 188 11.90 -9.61 -7.94
C HIS A 188 11.04 -8.82 -6.96
N VAL A 189 11.25 -9.09 -5.68
CA VAL A 189 10.73 -8.31 -4.56
C VAL A 189 11.90 -7.86 -3.70
N ALA A 190 11.83 -6.64 -3.19
CA ALA A 190 12.68 -6.14 -2.12
C ALA A 190 11.79 -5.85 -0.91
N VAL A 191 12.25 -6.22 0.29
CA VAL A 191 11.59 -5.89 1.57
C VAL A 191 12.62 -5.35 2.53
N THR A 192 12.30 -4.26 3.22
CA THR A 192 13.22 -3.59 4.15
C THR A 192 12.84 -3.79 5.60
N SER A 193 13.84 -3.71 6.46
CA SER A 193 13.64 -3.52 7.89
C SER A 193 13.78 -2.05 8.29
N GLN A 194 12.87 -1.57 9.14
CA GLN A 194 12.92 -0.22 9.70
C GLN A 194 14.18 0.00 10.55
N VAL A 195 14.51 -0.98 11.39
CA VAL A 195 15.51 -0.83 12.45
C VAL A 195 16.82 -1.55 12.16
N MET A 196 16.82 -2.61 11.34
CA MET A 196 18.01 -3.46 11.16
C MET A 196 18.96 -2.97 10.06
N SER A 197 18.58 -1.93 9.28
CA SER A 197 19.38 -1.41 8.16
C SER A 197 19.68 -2.50 7.13
N GLN A 198 18.66 -3.27 6.77
CA GLN A 198 18.75 -4.45 5.91
C GLN A 198 17.63 -4.47 4.88
N VAL A 199 17.93 -5.09 3.73
CA VAL A 199 16.96 -5.39 2.69
C VAL A 199 17.07 -6.87 2.31
N TRP A 200 15.95 -7.55 2.26
CA TRP A 200 15.83 -8.86 1.67
C TRP A 200 15.39 -8.73 0.22
N VAL A 201 16.02 -9.47 -0.68
CA VAL A 201 15.67 -9.52 -2.09
C VAL A 201 15.43 -10.96 -2.49
N ASP A 202 14.33 -11.18 -3.20
CA ASP A 202 13.96 -12.51 -3.72
C ASP A 202 13.37 -12.44 -5.12
N MET A 203 13.26 -13.59 -5.79
CA MET A 203 12.68 -13.76 -7.10
C MET A 203 11.20 -14.11 -6.98
N ILE A 204 10.40 -13.50 -7.85
CA ILE A 204 9.00 -13.87 -8.08
C ILE A 204 8.95 -14.63 -9.40
N GLU A 205 8.30 -15.79 -9.38
CA GLU A 205 8.10 -16.64 -10.55
C GLU A 205 6.62 -16.69 -10.92
N GLU A 206 6.34 -16.74 -12.23
CA GLU A 206 5.00 -16.99 -12.75
C GLU A 206 4.62 -18.47 -12.60
N ILE A 207 3.40 -18.74 -12.16
CA ILE A 207 2.86 -20.09 -11.98
C ILE A 207 1.52 -20.25 -12.72
N ASN A 208 1.17 -21.48 -13.07
CA ASN A 208 -0.01 -21.77 -13.90
C ASN A 208 -1.36 -21.73 -13.15
N GLN A 209 -1.38 -21.25 -11.90
CA GLN A 209 -2.57 -21.23 -11.06
C GLN A 209 -2.65 -19.89 -10.31
N ALA A 210 -3.84 -19.31 -10.18
CA ALA A 210 -4.06 -18.09 -9.41
C ALA A 210 -3.44 -18.22 -8.00
N PRO A 211 -2.68 -17.21 -7.50
CA PRO A 211 -2.56 -15.84 -8.02
C PRO A 211 -1.61 -15.64 -9.22
N PHE A 212 -1.18 -16.70 -9.88
CA PHE A 212 -0.29 -16.74 -11.05
C PHE A 212 1.15 -16.32 -10.76
N PHE A 213 1.50 -16.14 -9.49
CA PHE A 213 2.88 -15.92 -9.06
C PHE A 213 3.15 -16.51 -7.68
N SER A 214 4.41 -16.81 -7.40
CA SER A 214 4.91 -17.19 -6.09
C SER A 214 6.36 -16.75 -5.88
N LEU A 215 6.81 -16.71 -4.63
CA LEU A 215 8.25 -16.63 -4.35
C LEU A 215 8.95 -17.88 -4.89
N SER A 216 10.12 -17.69 -5.49
CA SER A 216 10.91 -18.80 -6.04
C SER A 216 11.41 -19.70 -4.91
N PRO A 217 11.13 -21.01 -4.93
CA PRO A 217 11.71 -21.93 -3.95
C PRO A 217 13.21 -22.20 -4.18
N LEU A 218 13.73 -21.80 -5.34
CA LEU A 218 15.10 -22.08 -5.79
C LEU A 218 16.08 -20.94 -5.51
N ASN A 219 15.60 -19.80 -5.03
CA ASN A 219 16.46 -18.65 -4.80
C ASN A 219 17.09 -18.66 -3.40
N ASN A 220 18.25 -18.00 -3.30
CA ASN A 220 19.10 -18.03 -2.10
C ASN A 220 18.61 -17.13 -0.95
N ASN A 221 17.41 -16.52 -1.03
CA ASN A 221 16.85 -15.66 0.01
C ASN A 221 17.86 -14.61 0.50
N THR A 222 18.31 -13.74 -0.41
CA THR A 222 19.50 -12.92 -0.13
C THR A 222 19.15 -11.70 0.71
N ILE A 223 19.86 -11.54 1.83
CA ILE A 223 19.75 -10.36 2.69
C ILE A 223 21.02 -9.52 2.51
N TYR A 224 20.83 -8.25 2.17
CA TYR A 224 21.89 -7.26 2.09
C TYR A 224 21.80 -6.32 3.29
N ALA A 225 22.92 -6.14 3.99
CA ALA A 225 23.05 -5.05 4.95
C ALA A 225 23.39 -3.75 4.22
N LEU A 226 22.72 -2.65 4.60
CA LEU A 226 23.14 -1.32 4.19
C LEU A 226 24.50 -0.98 4.82
N PRO A 227 25.28 -0.04 4.24
CA PRO A 227 26.59 0.30 4.76
C PRO A 227 26.53 0.73 6.23
N ARG A 228 27.34 0.09 7.07
CA ARG A 228 27.45 0.37 8.51
C ARG A 228 28.59 1.34 8.79
N THR A 229 28.54 2.00 9.93
CA THR A 229 29.66 2.80 10.45
C THR A 229 30.75 1.89 11.02
N HIS A 230 31.97 2.41 11.13
CA HIS A 230 33.10 1.70 11.74
C HIS A 230 33.07 1.72 13.28
N ILE A 231 32.06 2.34 13.89
CA ILE A 231 31.95 2.48 15.35
C ILE A 231 31.18 1.28 15.90
N VAL A 232 31.88 0.41 16.62
CA VAL A 232 31.32 -0.81 17.21
C VAL A 232 30.70 -0.48 18.57
N THR A 233 29.41 -0.17 18.59
CA THR A 233 28.56 -0.22 19.80
C THR A 233 27.68 -1.48 19.77
N SER A 234 26.93 -1.74 20.84
CA SER A 234 25.96 -2.85 20.95
C SER A 234 24.90 -2.88 19.84
N GLU A 235 24.74 -1.79 19.07
CA GLU A 235 23.82 -1.64 17.93
C GLU A 235 24.54 -1.79 16.57
N CYS A 236 25.75 -2.37 16.54
CA CYS A 236 26.52 -2.67 15.33
C CYS A 236 26.55 -1.55 14.27
N GLY A 237 26.80 -0.31 14.71
CA GLY A 237 27.12 0.81 13.82
C GLY A 237 26.06 1.12 12.75
N ILE A 238 24.77 0.90 13.01
CA ILE A 238 23.69 1.24 12.06
C ILE A 238 23.83 2.68 11.60
N ARG A 239 23.98 2.91 10.30
CA ARG A 239 24.07 4.26 9.72
C ARG A 239 22.75 4.74 9.13
N TYR A 240 22.01 3.81 8.54
CA TYR A 240 20.71 4.07 7.93
C TYR A 240 19.64 3.50 8.86
N GLY A 241 19.20 4.32 9.81
CA GLY A 241 18.07 4.02 10.68
C GLY A 241 16.76 4.46 10.04
N ASN A 242 15.67 3.88 10.55
CA ASN A 242 14.30 4.27 10.21
C ASN A 242 14.02 4.28 8.70
N ILE A 243 14.38 3.18 8.01
CA ILE A 243 14.04 3.01 6.60
C ILE A 243 12.53 2.81 6.50
N GLU A 244 11.83 3.67 5.76
CA GLU A 244 10.36 3.64 5.60
C GLU A 244 9.92 3.36 4.15
N GLY A 245 10.87 3.32 3.22
CA GLY A 245 10.53 3.07 1.83
C GLY A 245 11.67 2.46 1.05
N VAL A 246 11.29 1.62 0.09
CA VAL A 246 12.16 1.05 -0.92
C VAL A 246 11.47 1.14 -2.27
N ALA A 247 12.24 1.39 -3.33
CA ALA A 247 11.76 1.35 -4.70
C ALA A 247 12.85 0.83 -5.63
N TRP A 248 12.46 -0.02 -6.59
CA TRP A 248 13.36 -0.41 -7.67
C TRP A 248 13.51 0.72 -8.69
N GLN A 249 14.75 1.08 -9.01
CA GLN A 249 15.09 1.96 -10.13
C GLN A 249 15.53 1.16 -11.37
N GLY A 250 16.10 -0.02 -11.14
CA GLY A 250 16.64 -0.93 -12.16
C GLY A 250 16.86 -2.32 -11.54
N ARG A 251 17.27 -3.30 -12.35
CA ARG A 251 17.33 -4.71 -11.90
C ARG A 251 18.19 -4.93 -10.65
N ASN A 252 19.26 -4.16 -10.51
CA ASN A 252 20.19 -4.23 -9.38
C ASN A 252 20.27 -2.87 -8.67
N GLU A 253 19.26 -2.02 -8.79
CA GLU A 253 19.31 -0.64 -8.31
C GLU A 253 18.11 -0.36 -7.43
N LEU A 254 18.38 0.01 -6.18
CA LEU A 254 17.38 0.30 -5.17
C LEU A 254 17.53 1.74 -4.68
N ILE A 255 16.39 2.42 -4.59
CA ILE A 255 16.22 3.67 -3.86
C ILE A 255 15.61 3.34 -2.52
N PHE A 256 16.13 3.92 -1.45
CA PHE A 256 15.59 3.83 -0.10
C PHE A 256 15.26 5.22 0.39
N VAL A 257 14.27 5.32 1.27
CA VAL A 257 14.00 6.54 2.02
C VAL A 257 13.99 6.26 3.50
N SER A 258 14.55 7.18 4.26
CA SER A 258 14.60 7.15 5.72
C SER A 258 13.78 8.30 6.28
N ASP A 259 13.04 8.01 7.34
CA ASP A 259 12.31 9.00 8.11
C ASP A 259 13.19 9.50 9.28
N GLN A 260 12.60 10.29 10.18
CA GLN A 260 13.29 10.92 11.29
C GLN A 260 13.80 9.84 12.25
N ALA A 261 15.04 10.00 12.71
CA ALA A 261 15.57 9.14 13.76
C ALA A 261 14.75 9.34 15.04
N LYS A 262 14.38 8.24 15.69
CA LYS A 262 13.70 8.27 16.99
C LYS A 262 14.69 8.69 18.07
N ASN A 263 14.20 9.37 19.11
CA ASN A 263 15.04 9.93 20.17
C ASN A 263 15.83 8.87 20.97
N ASP A 264 15.37 7.62 20.93
CA ASP A 264 16.00 6.45 21.57
C ASP A 264 17.02 5.75 20.65
N GLN A 265 17.12 6.14 19.38
CA GLN A 265 18.14 5.64 18.47
C GLN A 265 19.45 6.40 18.65
N GLY A 266 20.58 5.71 18.47
CA GLY A 266 21.88 6.35 18.58
C GLY A 266 22.10 7.44 17.52
N THR A 267 22.95 8.41 17.84
CA THR A 267 23.22 9.60 17.01
C THR A 267 23.71 9.27 15.60
N GLN A 268 24.22 8.06 15.38
CA GLN A 268 24.60 7.55 14.07
C GLN A 268 23.43 7.51 13.06
N CYS A 269 22.18 7.33 13.51
CA CYS A 269 21.00 7.32 12.65
C CYS A 269 20.63 8.71 12.11
N ILE A 270 21.06 9.78 12.79
CA ILE A 270 20.81 11.18 12.39
C ILE A 270 21.53 11.52 11.08
N GLU A 271 22.67 10.89 10.78
CA GLU A 271 23.45 11.21 9.59
C GLU A 271 22.71 10.94 8.27
N LYS A 272 21.74 10.01 8.33
CA LYS A 272 20.95 9.55 7.18
C LYS A 272 19.46 9.63 7.44
N GLU A 273 18.97 10.35 8.44
CA GLU A 273 17.53 10.56 8.61
C GLU A 273 16.97 11.47 7.50
N GLN A 274 15.66 11.45 7.28
CA GLN A 274 14.96 12.40 6.39
C GLN A 274 15.59 12.54 4.99
N SER A 275 16.01 11.42 4.39
CA SER A 275 16.79 11.46 3.14
C SER A 275 16.52 10.27 2.23
N MET A 276 16.89 10.43 0.96
CA MET A 276 16.82 9.40 -0.06
C MET A 276 18.22 8.86 -0.37
N HIS A 277 18.33 7.55 -0.55
CA HIS A 277 19.58 6.84 -0.75
C HIS A 277 19.48 5.95 -1.97
N TYR A 278 20.53 5.90 -2.78
CA TYR A 278 20.58 5.09 -3.99
C TYR A 278 21.72 4.09 -3.90
N PHE A 279 21.42 2.80 -4.11
CA PHE A 279 22.38 1.72 -4.00
C PHE A 279 22.31 0.77 -5.19
N PHE A 280 23.47 0.20 -5.51
CA PHE A 280 23.59 -0.95 -6.39
C PHE A 280 23.70 -2.21 -5.55
N LEU A 281 22.91 -3.22 -5.89
CA LEU A 281 23.07 -4.57 -5.37
C LEU A 281 24.35 -5.20 -5.97
N PRO A 282 25.12 -5.98 -5.18
CA PRO A 282 26.34 -6.67 -5.63
C PRO A 282 26.16 -7.58 -6.85
#